data_AF-A0A4U7DV66-F1
#
_entry.id   AF-A0A4U7DV66-F1
#
_cell.length_a   1.000
_cell.length_b   1.000
_cell.length_c   1.000
_cell.angle_alpha   90.00
_cell.angle_beta   90.00
_cell.angle_gamma   90.00
#
_symmetry.space_group_name_H-M   'P 1'
#
loop_
_entity.id
_entity.type
_entity.pdbx_description
1 polymer ?
#
loop_
_entity_poly.entity_id
_entity_poly.type
_entity_poly.pdbx_seq_one_letter_code
_entity_poly.pdbx_strand_id
1 'polypeptide(L)'
;MKPAVVLRCPICDAVRALGGRRNEYSKQKLSSQAETHLRGHDLDEPKVAIRKYGIVSDATEIVVPSESHRRLPTKEWTGRDDTWLPDGALSGGERSQSASTSSVEVSSL
;
A
#
# COMPACT_ATOMS: atom_id res chain seq x y z
N MET A 1 -3.18 -18.77 12.21
CA MET A 1 -3.36 -17.41 11.69
C MET A 1 -2.26 -16.51 12.22
N LYS A 2 -1.69 -15.63 11.40
CA LYS A 2 -0.64 -14.67 11.78
C LYS A 2 -0.99 -13.28 11.23
N PRO A 3 -0.89 -12.22 12.05
CA PRO A 3 -1.10 -10.85 11.59
C PRO A 3 0.11 -10.35 10.80
N ALA A 4 -0.15 -9.50 9.83
CA ALA A 4 0.88 -8.73 9.13
C ALA A 4 0.32 -7.35 8.75
N VAL A 5 1.21 -6.36 8.68
CA VAL A 5 0.90 -5.01 8.18
C VAL A 5 1.44 -4.89 6.76
N VAL A 6 0.58 -4.54 5.81
CA VAL A 6 0.96 -4.31 4.42
C VAL A 6 1.07 -2.80 4.17
N LEU A 7 2.21 -2.41 3.61
CA LEU A 7 2.48 -1.09 3.07
C LEU A 7 2.41 -1.17 1.55
N ARG A 8 1.84 -0.14 0.92
CA ARG A 8 1.68 -0.03 -0.53
C ARG A 8 2.25 1.29 -1.00
N CYS A 9 3.12 1.28 -1.99
CA CYS A 9 3.68 2.47 -2.59
C CYS A 9 2.68 3.05 -3.60
N PRO A 10 2.25 4.32 -3.46
CA PRO A 10 1.28 4.94 -4.36
C PRO A 10 1.89 5.35 -5.72
N ILE A 11 3.18 5.11 -5.96
CA ILE A 11 3.90 5.54 -7.17
C ILE A 11 4.06 4.37 -8.13
N CYS A 12 4.57 3.23 -7.65
CA CYS A 12 4.88 2.06 -8.47
C CYS A 12 4.08 0.81 -8.09
N ASP A 13 3.09 0.94 -7.21
CA ASP A 13 2.29 -0.15 -6.65
C ASP A 13 3.08 -1.24 -5.92
N ALA A 14 4.37 -1.03 -5.64
CA ALA A 14 5.17 -1.97 -4.88
C ALA A 14 4.61 -2.13 -3.45
N VAL A 15 4.67 -3.34 -2.93
CA VAL A 15 4.15 -3.70 -1.62
C VAL A 15 5.23 -4.26 -0.74
N ARG A 16 5.04 -4.09 0.57
CA ARG A 16 5.90 -4.69 1.59
C ARG A 16 5.07 -5.08 2.80
N ALA A 17 5.32 -6.28 3.30
CA ALA A 17 4.66 -6.80 4.49
C ALA A 17 5.59 -6.74 5.71
N LEU A 18 5.03 -6.46 6.88
CA LEU A 18 5.73 -6.50 8.16
C LEU A 18 4.97 -7.46 9.07
N GLY A 19 5.63 -8.49 9.61
CA GLY A 19 4.97 -9.45 10.50
C GLY A 19 4.53 -8.81 11.81
N GLY A 20 3.35 -9.16 12.34
CA GLY A 20 2.80 -8.55 13.55
C GLY A 20 1.62 -7.63 13.26
N ARG A 21 1.11 -7.00 14.32
CA ARG A 21 -0.08 -6.14 14.27
C ARG A 21 0.26 -4.69 14.04
N ARG A 22 -0.69 -3.90 13.54
CA ARG A 22 -0.51 -2.46 13.25
C ARG A 22 -0.13 -1.64 14.48
N ASN A 23 -0.64 -1.99 15.65
CA ASN A 23 -0.38 -1.30 16.92
C ASN A 23 1.04 -1.58 17.48
N GLU A 24 1.73 -2.63 17.00
CA GLU A 24 3.11 -2.93 17.37
C GLU A 24 4.11 -2.03 16.62
N TYR A 25 3.66 -1.31 15.59
CA TYR A 25 4.48 -0.41 14.79
C TYR A 25 4.17 1.06 15.07
N SER A 26 5.17 1.79 15.54
CA SER A 26 5.10 3.25 15.62
C SER A 26 5.01 3.88 14.23
N LYS A 27 4.40 5.07 14.14
CA LYS A 27 4.35 5.84 12.89
C LYS A 27 5.74 6.10 12.32
N GLN A 28 6.72 6.38 13.18
CA GLN A 28 8.11 6.61 12.77
C GLN A 28 8.74 5.34 12.17
N LYS A 29 8.48 4.16 12.74
CA LYS A 29 9.01 2.89 12.21
C LYS A 29 8.46 2.61 10.82
N LEU A 30 7.15 2.77 10.61
CA LEU A 30 6.54 2.61 9.29
C LEU A 30 7.04 3.67 8.30
N SER A 31 7.17 4.92 8.77
CA SER A 31 7.71 6.02 7.96
C SER A 31 9.11 5.70 7.46
N SER A 32 9.99 5.15 8.31
CA SER A 32 11.33 4.73 7.91
C SER A 32 11.30 3.61 6.85
N GLN A 33 10.41 2.61 6.98
CA GLN A 33 10.28 1.56 5.97
C GLN A 33 9.82 2.10 4.60
N ALA A 34 8.93 3.08 4.60
CA ALA A 34 8.45 3.77 3.40
C ALA A 34 9.52 4.68 2.78
N GLU A 35 10.23 5.45 3.62
CA GLU A 35 11.24 6.41 3.17
C GLU A 35 12.39 5.74 2.41
N THR A 36 12.87 4.59 2.88
CA THR A 36 13.93 3.84 2.19
C THR A 36 13.56 3.51 0.75
N HIS A 37 12.30 3.17 0.48
CA HIS A 37 11.82 2.91 -0.88
C HIS A 37 11.55 4.20 -1.64
N LEU A 38 10.99 5.23 -0.99
CA LEU A 38 10.69 6.52 -1.62
C LEU A 38 11.92 7.25 -2.12
N ARG A 39 13.09 7.08 -1.48
CA ARG A 39 14.36 7.61 -1.97
C ARG A 39 14.83 6.99 -3.29
N GLY A 40 14.30 5.81 -3.65
CA GLY A 40 14.53 5.21 -4.96
C GLY A 40 13.67 5.83 -6.07
N HIS A 41 12.69 6.67 -5.72
CA HIS A 41 11.93 7.47 -6.67
C HIS A 41 12.58 8.85 -6.81
N ASP A 42 12.54 9.42 -8.02
CA ASP A 42 13.05 10.76 -8.33
C ASP A 42 12.09 11.85 -7.80
N LEU A 43 12.02 11.98 -6.47
CA LEU A 43 11.12 12.89 -5.76
C LEU A 43 11.93 13.94 -4.99
N ASP A 44 11.43 15.17 -5.01
CA ASP A 44 11.84 16.19 -4.06
C ASP A 44 11.41 15.84 -2.61
N GLU A 45 12.08 16.45 -1.63
CA GLU A 45 11.82 16.19 -0.20
C GLU A 45 10.34 16.43 0.21
N PRO A 46 9.67 17.50 -0.24
CA PRO A 46 8.24 17.69 0.04
C PRO A 46 7.37 16.53 -0.45
N LYS A 47 7.59 16.05 -1.69
CA LYS A 47 6.85 14.90 -2.24
C LYS A 47 7.15 13.64 -1.46
N VAL A 48 8.41 13.38 -1.08
CA VAL A 48 8.75 12.25 -0.21
C VAL A 48 7.96 12.30 1.09
N ALA A 49 7.90 13.46 1.75
CA ALA A 49 7.17 13.63 3.00
C ALA A 49 5.66 13.33 2.86
N ILE A 50 5.02 13.88 1.83
CA ILE A 50 3.59 13.67 1.55
C ILE A 50 3.30 12.19 1.28
N ARG A 51 4.08 11.56 0.39
CA ARG A 51 3.88 10.15 0.01
C ARG A 51 4.15 9.21 1.18
N LYS A 52 5.17 9.48 1.99
CA LYS A 52 5.49 8.73 3.21
C LYS A 52 4.31 8.74 4.18
N TYR A 53 3.68 9.90 4.39
CA TYR A 53 2.50 9.99 5.23
C TYR A 53 1.33 9.16 4.69
N GLY A 54 1.06 9.24 3.38
CA GLY A 54 0.03 8.43 2.72
C GLY A 54 0.23 6.93 2.94
N ILE A 55 1.44 6.42 2.67
CA ILE A 55 1.78 5.00 2.88
C ILE A 55 1.51 4.56 4.34
N VAL A 56 1.85 5.39 5.32
CA VAL A 56 1.67 5.07 6.74
C VAL A 56 0.20 5.13 7.17
N SER A 57 -0.58 6.04 6.56
CA SER A 57 -2.02 6.18 6.77
C SER A 57 -2.78 4.99 6.18
N ASP A 58 -2.38 4.55 5.00
CA ASP A 58 -3.04 3.47 4.24
C ASP A 58 -2.53 2.07 4.61
N ALA A 59 -1.61 2.00 5.59
CA ALA A 59 -1.06 0.75 6.09
C ALA A 59 -2.17 -0.18 6.61
N THR A 60 -2.34 -1.33 5.96
CA THR A 60 -3.46 -2.25 6.21
C THR A 60 -3.00 -3.45 7.02
N GLU A 61 -3.71 -3.79 8.11
CA GLU A 61 -3.50 -5.05 8.83
C GLU A 61 -4.28 -6.18 8.15
N ILE A 62 -3.59 -7.29 7.88
CA ILE A 62 -4.17 -8.53 7.34
C ILE A 62 -3.88 -9.69 8.29
N VAL A 63 -4.72 -10.71 8.23
CA VAL A 63 -4.53 -11.96 8.97
C VAL A 63 -4.53 -13.13 7.99
N VAL A 64 -3.44 -13.88 7.96
CA VAL A 64 -3.25 -14.99 7.01
C VAL A 64 -2.91 -16.31 7.71
N PRO A 65 -3.13 -17.47 7.08
CA PRO A 65 -2.62 -18.74 7.56
C PRO A 65 -1.10 -18.70 7.77
N SER A 66 -0.61 -19.43 8.77
CA SER A 66 0.81 -19.39 9.16
C SER A 66 1.74 -19.84 8.03
N GLU A 67 1.29 -20.79 7.20
CA GLU A 67 2.00 -21.27 6.02
C GLU A 67 2.07 -20.20 4.91
N SER A 68 1.00 -19.43 4.74
CA SER A 68 0.89 -18.38 3.74
C SER A 68 1.68 -17.12 4.14
N HIS A 69 1.91 -16.89 5.44
CA HIS A 69 2.73 -15.78 5.91
C HIS A 69 4.16 -15.77 5.32
N ARG A 70 4.71 -16.93 4.95
CA ARG A 70 6.03 -17.02 4.31
C ARG A 70 6.04 -16.50 2.86
N ARG A 71 4.88 -16.40 2.22
CA ARG A 71 4.70 -15.92 0.85
C ARG A 71 4.59 -14.40 0.78
N LEU A 72 4.39 -13.72 1.91
CA LEU A 72 4.31 -12.27 1.97
C LEU A 72 5.68 -11.62 1.69
N PRO A 73 5.72 -10.46 1.02
CA PRO A 73 6.95 -9.73 0.69
C PRO A 73 7.52 -9.04 1.93
N THR A 74 8.13 -9.83 2.82
CA THR A 74 8.60 -9.36 4.14
C THR A 74 10.02 -8.81 4.14
N LYS A 75 10.82 -9.18 3.15
CA LYS A 75 12.24 -8.81 3.06
C LYS A 75 12.42 -7.43 2.43
N GLU A 76 11.80 -7.23 1.27
CA GLU A 76 11.97 -6.05 0.44
C GLU A 76 10.65 -5.59 -0.17
N TRP A 77 10.68 -4.43 -0.82
CA TRP A 77 9.55 -3.96 -1.61
C TRP A 77 9.49 -4.75 -2.92
N THR A 78 8.34 -5.31 -3.23
CA THR A 78 8.14 -6.15 -4.43
C THR A 78 6.97 -5.62 -5.22
N GLY A 79 7.02 -5.70 -6.55
CA GLY A 79 5.87 -5.38 -7.41
C GLY A 79 4.64 -6.15 -6.94
N ARG A 80 3.46 -5.51 -6.96
CA ARG A 80 2.21 -6.15 -6.54
C ARG A 80 1.93 -7.42 -7.33
N ASP A 81 2.17 -7.38 -8.63
CA ASP A 81 1.91 -8.50 -9.54
C ASP A 81 2.96 -9.62 -9.41
N ASP A 82 4.13 -9.29 -8.86
CA ASP A 82 5.23 -10.23 -8.62
C ASP A 82 5.16 -10.91 -7.24
N THR A 83 4.11 -10.64 -6.47
CA THR A 83 3.98 -11.16 -5.11
C THR A 83 2.59 -11.69 -4.80
N TRP A 84 2.50 -12.50 -3.77
CA TRP A 84 1.24 -13.01 -3.28
C TRP A 84 0.70 -12.15 -2.15
N LEU A 85 -0.58 -11.75 -2.27
CA LEU A 85 -1.37 -11.12 -1.23
C LEU A 85 -2.73 -11.83 -1.12
N PRO A 86 -3.37 -11.85 0.06
CA PRO A 86 -4.73 -12.32 0.18
C PRO A 86 -5.71 -11.36 -0.53
N ASP A 87 -6.83 -11.91 -0.98
CA ASP A 87 -7.88 -11.12 -1.62
C ASP A 87 -8.37 -9.98 -0.69
N GLY A 88 -8.55 -8.80 -1.26
CA GLY A 88 -8.99 -7.61 -0.51
C GLY A 88 -7.93 -6.96 0.37
N ALA A 89 -6.68 -7.45 0.42
CA ALA A 89 -5.62 -6.92 1.28
C ALA A 89 -5.33 -5.42 1.11
N LEU A 90 -5.67 -4.84 -0.04
CA LEU A 90 -5.35 -3.46 -0.41
C LEU A 90 -6.58 -2.63 -0.81
N SER A 91 -7.80 -3.16 -0.61
CA SER A 91 -9.05 -2.48 -1.00
C SER A 91 -9.37 -1.23 -0.16
N GLY A 92 -8.59 -0.95 0.89
CA GLY A 92 -8.76 0.26 1.72
C GLY A 92 -8.24 1.57 1.09
N GLY A 93 -7.54 1.50 -0.06
CA GLY A 93 -6.85 2.65 -0.67
C GLY A 93 -7.56 3.31 -1.87
N GLU A 94 -8.73 2.85 -2.28
CA GLU A 94 -9.43 3.31 -3.50
C GLU A 94 -10.29 4.57 -3.31
N ARG A 95 -10.07 5.35 -2.25
CA ARG A 95 -10.71 6.67 -2.13
C ARG A 95 -9.99 7.72 -2.99
N SER A 96 -10.26 7.69 -4.30
CA SER A 96 -10.50 8.85 -5.19
C SER A 96 -10.28 8.46 -6.65
N GLN A 97 -11.22 7.70 -7.23
CA GLN A 97 -11.42 7.64 -8.68
C GLN A 97 -12.82 7.13 -9.00
N SER A 98 -13.82 7.98 -8.78
CA SER A 98 -15.17 7.81 -9.34
C SER A 98 -15.98 9.09 -9.14
N ALA A 99 -15.67 10.09 -9.96
CA ALA A 99 -16.59 11.14 -10.38
C ALA A 99 -15.99 11.74 -11.66
N SER A 100 -16.60 11.72 -12.84
CA SER A 100 -17.85 11.14 -13.31
C SER A 100 -17.61 10.93 -14.80
N THR A 101 -17.96 9.78 -15.36
CA THR A 101 -18.19 9.69 -16.80
C THR A 101 -19.48 10.47 -17.08
N SER A 102 -19.35 11.77 -17.35
CA SER A 102 -20.44 12.56 -17.93
C SER A 102 -20.63 12.13 -19.38
N SER A 103 -21.29 10.99 -19.57
CA SER A 103 -21.87 10.58 -20.83
C SER A 103 -23.24 11.24 -20.92
N VAL A 104 -23.32 12.40 -21.56
CA VAL A 104 -24.59 12.90 -22.08
C VAL A 104 -24.53 12.79 -23.58
N GLU A 105 -25.01 11.65 -24.08
CA GLU A 105 -25.53 11.60 -25.44
C GLU A 105 -26.76 12.51 -25.46
N VAL A 106 -26.70 13.60 -26.22
CA VAL A 106 -27.90 14.30 -26.67
C VAL A 106 -27.97 14.12 -28.18
N SER A 107 -28.82 13.19 -28.60
CA SER A 107 -29.36 13.14 -29.95
C SER A 107 -30.88 13.10 -29.88
N SER A 108 -31.44 14.07 -30.60
CA SER A 108 -32.76 14.13 -31.21
C SER A 108 -34.01 14.36 -30.34
N LEU A 109 -34.63 15.52 -30.56
CA LEU A 109 -35.80 15.64 -31.45
C LEU A 109 -35.85 17.03 -32.09
#